data_AF-A0A9N9PDW2-F1
#
_entry.id   AF-A0A9N9PDW2-F1
#
_cell.length_a   1.000
_cell.length_b   1.000
_cell.length_c   1.000
_cell.angle_alpha   90.00
_cell.angle_beta   90.00
_cell.angle_gamma   90.00
#
_symmetry.space_group_name_H-M   'P 1'
#
loop_
_entity.id
_entity.type
_entity.pdbx_description
1 polymer ?
#
loop_
_entity_poly.entity_id
_entity_poly.type
_entity_poly.pdbx_seq_one_letter_code
_entity_poly.pdbx_strand_id
1 'polypeptide(L)' 'RKTNVAVNINDFGISRPANESSDNEIYGIIPYIAPEVLRGGKLTTASDVY' A
#
# COMPACT_ATOMS: atom_id res chain seq x y z
N ARG A 1 -22.53 19.23 17.76
CA ARG A 1 -22.97 17.83 17.50
C ARG A 1 -21.77 17.12 16.86
N LYS A 2 -21.03 16.26 17.58
CA LYS A 2 -19.96 15.44 16.96
C LYS A 2 -20.64 14.22 16.32
N THR A 3 -20.62 14.13 15.00
CA THR A 3 -21.00 12.92 14.28
C THR A 3 -19.85 11.93 14.39
N ASN A 4 -20.14 10.71 14.85
CA ASN A 4 -19.17 9.63 14.87
C ASN A 4 -19.15 9.00 13.47
N VAL A 5 -18.18 9.41 12.65
CA VAL A 5 -18.00 8.87 11.30
C VAL A 5 -16.95 7.77 11.40
N ALA A 6 -17.35 6.52 11.09
CA ALA A 6 -16.42 5.41 10.98
C ALA A 6 -15.75 5.45 9.60
N VAL A 7 -14.41 5.46 9.59
CA VAL A 7 -13.60 5.38 8.37
C VAL A 7 -12.99 3.99 8.33
N ASN A 8 -13.30 3.25 7.27
CA ASN A 8 -12.81 1.89 7.06
C ASN A 8 -12.00 1.86 5.76
N ILE A 9 -10.90 1.12 5.77
CA ILE A 9 -10.14 0.81 4.55
C ILE A 9 -10.86 -0.35 3.87
N ASN A 10 -11.14 -0.20 2.59
CA ASN A 10 -11.78 -1.19 1.75
C ASN A 10 -11.09 -1.17 0.39
N ASP A 11 -11.18 -2.28 -0.34
CA ASP A 11 -10.36 -2.61 -1.52
C ASP A 11 -8.95 -3.14 -1.16
N PHE A 12 -8.89 -4.45 -0.97
CA PHE A 12 -7.65 -5.21 -0.79
C PHE A 12 -7.36 -6.09 -2.01
N GLY A 13 -8.00 -5.83 -3.16
CA GLY A 13 -7.93 -6.70 -4.35
C GLY A 13 -6.54 -6.85 -4.95
N ILE A 14 -5.63 -5.93 -4.60
CA ILE A 14 -4.22 -5.91 -5.03
C ILE A 14 -3.25 -6.02 -3.84
N SER A 15 -3.75 -6.30 -2.64
CA SER A 15 -2.92 -6.45 -1.44
C SER A 15 -2.19 -7.79 -1.44
N ARG A 16 -1.02 -7.83 -0.79
CA ARG A 16 -0.20 -9.05 -0.65
C ARG A 16 0.09 -9.39 0.81
N PRO A 17 0.35 -10.68 1.12
CA PRO A 17 0.83 -11.06 2.44
C PRO A 17 2.19 -10.41 2.73
N ALA A 18 2.34 -9.82 3.91
CA ALA A 18 3.59 -9.17 4.33
C ALA A 18 4.80 -10.14 4.41
N ASN A 19 4.54 -11.45 4.38
CA ASN A 19 5.57 -12.49 4.42
C ASN A 19 5.99 -13.01 3.03
N GLU A 20 5.38 -12.51 1.95
CA GLU A 20 5.82 -12.83 0.58
C GLU A 20 6.95 -11.90 0.17
N SER A 21 8.16 -12.45 0.07
CA SER A 21 9.32 -11.77 -0.50
C SER A 21 9.19 -11.67 -2.02
N SER A 22 8.38 -10.73 -2.51
CA SER A 22 8.31 -10.39 -3.93
C SER A 22 9.18 -9.18 -4.18
N ASP A 23 10.47 -9.43 -4.43
CA ASP A 23 11.48 -8.38 -4.51
C ASP A 23 11.37 -7.50 -5.79
N ASN A 24 10.47 -7.80 -6.75
CA ASN A 24 10.51 -7.16 -8.07
C ASN A 24 9.15 -6.86 -8.75
N GLU A 25 8.02 -7.08 -8.09
CA GLU A 25 6.72 -6.86 -8.73
C GLU A 25 6.02 -5.64 -8.13
N ILE A 26 5.68 -4.66 -8.97
CA ILE A 26 4.99 -3.43 -8.58
C ILE A 26 3.48 -3.66 -8.67
N TYR A 27 2.78 -3.46 -7.56
CA TYR A 27 1.31 -3.48 -7.47
C TYR A 27 0.81 -2.16 -6.95
N GLY A 28 -0.34 -1.72 -7.44
CA GLY A 28 -0.93 -0.45 -7.03
C GLY A 28 -1.44 0.36 -8.21
N ILE A 29 -2.03 1.49 -7.87
CA ILE A 29 -2.35 2.54 -8.82
C ILE A 29 -1.17 3.53 -8.77
N ILE A 30 -0.48 3.71 -9.90
CA ILE A 30 0.80 4.47 -10.03
C ILE A 30 0.88 5.77 -9.19
N PRO A 31 -0.15 6.63 -9.09
CA PRO A 31 -0.08 7.87 -8.32
C PRO A 31 0.10 7.69 -6.80
N TYR A 32 -0.27 6.52 -6.27
CA TYR A 32 -0.28 6.20 -4.83
C TYR A 32 0.79 5.19 -4.46
N ILE A 33 1.74 4.93 -5.35
CA ILE A 33 2.87 4.03 -5.09
C ILE A 33 4.05 4.88 -4.66
N ALA A 34 4.65 4.51 -3.53
CA ALA A 34 5.85 5.17 -3.03
C ALA A 34 7.00 5.11 -4.06
N PRO A 35 7.80 6.18 -4.20
CA PRO A 35 8.82 6.29 -5.25
C PRO A 35 9.90 5.21 -5.13
N GLU A 36 10.20 4.72 -3.93
CA GLU A 36 11.10 3.60 -3.70
C GLU A 36 10.57 2.29 -4.29
N VAL A 37 9.26 2.04 -4.20
CA VAL A 37 8.61 0.84 -4.77
C VAL A 37 8.63 0.92 -6.29
N LEU A 38 8.38 2.10 -6.87
CA LEU A 38 8.50 2.33 -8.32
C LEU A 38 9.92 2.09 -8.86
N ARG A 39 10.94 2.17 -8.01
CA ARG A 39 12.34 1.91 -8.35
C ARG A 39 12.76 0.46 -8.10
N GLY A 40 11.81 -0.43 -7.80
CA GLY A 40 12.09 -1.84 -7.46
C GLY A 40 12.57 -2.02 -6.01
N GLY A 41 12.29 -1.06 -5.14
CA GLY A 41 12.51 -1.19 -3.70
C GLY A 41 11.47 -2.12 -3.05
N LYS A 42 11.75 -2.52 -1.81
CA LYS A 42 10.86 -3.41 -1.04
C LYS A 42 9.62 -2.67 -0.55
N LEU A 43 8.48 -3.36 -0.51
CA LEU A 43 7.31 -2.90 0.22
C LEU A 43 7.62 -2.86 1.72
N THR A 44 7.30 -1.75 2.37
CA THR A 44 7.50 -1.55 3.81
C THR A 44 6.32 -0.78 4.40
N THR A 45 6.20 -0.77 5.73
CA THR A 45 5.20 0.08 6.39
C THR A 45 5.37 1.58 6.06
N ALA A 46 6.59 2.02 5.72
CA ALA A 46 6.81 3.40 5.28
C ALA A 46 6.23 3.67 3.89
N SER A 47 6.28 2.68 2.98
CA SER A 47 5.69 2.81 1.64
C SER A 47 4.15 2.83 1.68
N ASP A 48 3.53 2.21 2.70
CA ASP A 48 2.07 2.25 2.89
C ASP A 48 1.55 3.61 3.38
N VAL A 49 2.45 4.52 3.82
CA VAL A 49 2.12 5.83 4.40
C VAL A 49 2.39 7.00 3.43
N TYR A 50 2.98 6.73 2.27
CA TYR A 50 3.29 7.72 1.23
C TYR A 50 2.03 8.36 0.63
#